data_AF-A0A1Y2T1G3-F1
#
_entry.id   AF-A0A1Y2T1G3-F1
#
_cell.length_a   1.000
_cell.length_b   1.000
_cell.length_c   1.000
_cell.angle_alpha   90.00
_cell.angle_beta   90.00
_cell.angle_gamma   90.00
#
_symmetry.space_group_name_H-M   'P 1'
#
loop_
_entity.id
_entity.type
_entity.pdbx_description
1 polymer ?
#
loop_
_entity_poly.entity_id
_entity_poly.type
_entity_poly.pdbx_seq_one_letter_code
_entity_poly.pdbx_strand_id
1 'polypeptide(L)'
;MAAGYSPALGFIHTGKMLSFVYDVADLYKTEVTIPAAFMEVAKGIQRLESRVRHRCRDLFAEKRLLERIITDLARLFDLDPDPEPEVDLEAALPGDLWDPEGPVGGGRNFGGRP
;
A
#
# COMPACT_ATOMS: atom_id res chain seq x y z
N MET A 1 -0.91 3.54 -7.09
CA MET A 1 -1.46 3.17 -5.76
C MET A 1 -1.32 4.36 -4.83
N ALA A 2 -2.18 4.52 -3.82
CA ALA A 2 -2.19 5.72 -2.97
C ALA A 2 -0.95 5.88 -2.07
N ALA A 3 -0.25 4.79 -1.75
CA ALA A 3 0.88 4.76 -0.81
C ALA A 3 2.25 4.50 -1.46
N GLY A 4 2.39 4.69 -2.78
CA GLY A 4 3.69 4.53 -3.47
C GLY A 4 4.19 3.10 -3.71
N TYR A 5 3.60 2.07 -3.07
CA TYR A 5 4.03 0.68 -3.29
C TYR A 5 3.60 0.09 -4.65
N SER A 6 4.23 -1.02 -5.06
CA SER A 6 3.87 -1.82 -6.24
C SER A 6 3.01 -3.04 -5.84
N PRO A 7 1.81 -3.24 -6.43
CA PRO A 7 0.97 -4.39 -6.09
C PRO A 7 1.51 -5.72 -6.63
N ALA A 8 2.42 -5.67 -7.62
CA ALA A 8 2.98 -6.85 -8.27
C ALA A 8 4.16 -7.46 -7.48
N LEU A 9 4.80 -6.70 -6.60
CA LEU A 9 5.98 -7.13 -5.84
C LEU A 9 5.55 -7.76 -4.49
N GLY A 10 4.97 -8.96 -4.55
CA GLY A 10 4.67 -9.74 -3.35
C GLY A 10 5.89 -10.49 -2.80
N PHE A 11 5.85 -10.78 -1.50
CA PHE A 11 6.87 -11.52 -0.74
C PHE A 11 6.48 -12.97 -0.53
N ILE A 12 5.23 -13.22 -0.11
CA ILE A 12 4.72 -14.58 0.15
C ILE A 12 3.97 -15.09 -1.08
N HIS A 13 3.03 -14.30 -1.60
CA HIS A 13 2.43 -14.55 -2.90
C HIS A 13 3.35 -13.99 -3.99
N THR A 14 3.52 -14.74 -5.08
CA THR A 14 4.38 -14.32 -6.21
C THR A 14 3.74 -14.71 -7.55
N GLY A 15 4.25 -14.12 -8.65
CA GLY A 15 3.85 -14.46 -10.02
C GLY A 15 2.53 -13.86 -10.50
N LYS A 16 1.89 -12.96 -9.72
CA LYS A 16 0.67 -12.25 -10.11
C LYS A 16 0.80 -10.74 -9.90
N MET A 17 0.07 -9.96 -10.72
CA MET A 17 0.04 -8.48 -10.62
C MET A 17 -0.55 -7.94 -9.30
N LEU A 18 -1.22 -8.79 -8.53
CA LEU A 18 -1.84 -8.45 -7.24
C LEU A 18 -1.22 -9.21 -6.07
N SER A 19 -0.01 -9.73 -6.23
CA SER A 19 0.63 -10.57 -5.21
C SER A 19 0.74 -9.86 -3.87
N PHE A 20 1.20 -8.61 -3.85
CA PHE A 20 1.35 -7.83 -2.61
C PHE A 20 -0.01 -7.47 -1.98
N VAL A 21 -1.07 -7.36 -2.79
CA VAL A 21 -2.44 -7.15 -2.28
C VAL A 21 -2.88 -8.34 -1.41
N TYR A 22 -2.56 -9.57 -1.82
CA TYR A 22 -2.88 -10.76 -1.05
C TYR A 22 -2.04 -10.87 0.22
N ASP A 23 -0.75 -10.53 0.16
CA ASP A 23 0.12 -10.49 1.34
C ASP A 23 -0.44 -9.54 2.40
N VAL A 24 -0.83 -8.32 2.01
CA VAL A 24 -1.42 -7.34 2.93
C VAL A 24 -2.80 -7.78 3.43
N ALA A 25 -3.66 -8.31 2.56
CA ALA A 25 -5.00 -8.77 2.96
C ALA A 25 -4.93 -9.90 4.02
N ASP A 26 -3.93 -10.75 3.92
CA ASP A 26 -3.74 -11.89 4.81
C ASP A 26 -3.37 -11.48 6.24
N LEU A 27 -2.79 -10.30 6.45
CA LEU A 27 -2.53 -9.75 7.78
C LEU A 27 -3.82 -9.47 8.57
N TYR A 28 -4.94 -9.20 7.89
CA TYR A 28 -6.16 -8.70 8.53
C TYR A 28 -7.38 -9.61 8.34
N LYS A 29 -7.32 -10.60 7.44
CA LYS A 29 -8.50 -11.43 7.10
C LYS A 29 -9.10 -12.16 8.31
N THR A 30 -8.27 -12.61 9.24
CA THR A 30 -8.69 -13.32 10.45
C THR A 30 -9.38 -12.42 11.47
N GLU A 31 -9.02 -11.13 11.50
CA GLU A 31 -9.61 -10.14 12.41
C GLU A 31 -10.89 -9.51 11.85
N VAL A 32 -11.08 -9.55 10.52
CA VAL A 32 -12.15 -8.79 9.85
C VAL A 32 -13.03 -9.65 8.96
N THR A 33 -12.53 -10.06 7.79
CA THR A 33 -13.37 -10.62 6.72
C THR A 33 -13.88 -12.02 7.05
N ILE A 34 -13.07 -12.85 7.72
CA ILE A 34 -13.47 -14.19 8.15
C ILE A 34 -14.60 -14.09 9.20
N PRO A 35 -14.45 -13.37 10.34
CA PRO A 35 -15.55 -13.19 11.28
C PRO A 35 -16.81 -12.59 10.65
N ALA A 36 -16.65 -11.57 9.78
CA ALA A 36 -17.78 -10.94 9.09
C ALA A 36 -18.59 -11.94 8.26
N ALA A 37 -17.91 -12.81 7.51
CA ALA A 37 -18.55 -13.84 6.71
C ALA A 37 -19.35 -14.82 7.58
N PHE A 38 -18.74 -15.38 8.63
CA PHE A 38 -19.41 -16.35 9.52
C PHE A 38 -20.59 -15.74 10.28
N MET A 39 -20.45 -14.51 10.79
CA MET A 39 -21.54 -13.81 11.47
C MET A 39 -22.74 -13.56 10.56
N GLU A 40 -22.52 -13.20 9.30
CA GLU A 40 -23.62 -12.93 8.36
C GLU A 40 -24.23 -14.21 7.78
N VAL A 41 -23.45 -15.27 7.61
CA VAL A 41 -23.97 -16.60 7.24
C VAL A 41 -24.91 -17.14 8.32
N ALA A 42 -24.56 -16.97 9.60
CA ALA A 42 -25.40 -17.41 10.72
C ALA A 42 -26.80 -16.76 10.73
N LYS A 43 -26.97 -15.61 10.07
CA LYS A 43 -28.25 -14.88 9.93
C LYS A 43 -29.09 -15.35 8.72
N GLY A 44 -28.61 -16.33 7.96
CA GLY A 44 -29.27 -16.89 6.77
C GLY A 44 -28.62 -16.44 5.45
N ILE A 45 -29.03 -17.02 4.31
CA ILE A 45 -28.31 -16.84 3.03
C ILE A 45 -28.87 -15.77 2.09
N GLN A 46 -30.05 -15.21 2.38
CA GLN A 46 -30.67 -14.22 1.50
C GLN A 46 -29.80 -12.96 1.38
N ARG A 47 -29.41 -12.53 0.18
CA ARG A 47 -28.55 -11.33 -0.02
C ARG A 47 -27.24 -11.36 0.80
N LEU A 48 -26.71 -12.56 1.07
CA LEU A 48 -25.54 -12.76 1.94
C LEU A 48 -24.35 -11.90 1.53
N GLU A 49 -23.98 -11.89 0.25
CA GLU A 49 -22.85 -11.10 -0.23
C GLU A 49 -22.96 -9.62 0.10
N SER A 50 -24.15 -9.02 -0.12
CA SER A 50 -24.39 -7.61 0.21
C SER A 50 -24.25 -7.35 1.71
N ARG A 51 -24.78 -8.23 2.55
CA ARG A 51 -24.65 -8.09 4.01
C ARG A 51 -23.20 -8.23 4.47
N VAL A 52 -22.47 -9.21 3.94
CA VAL A 52 -21.03 -9.38 4.25
C VAL A 52 -20.25 -8.14 3.83
N ARG A 53 -20.49 -7.60 2.62
CA ARG A 53 -19.84 -6.37 2.16
C ARG A 53 -20.15 -5.18 3.07
N HIS A 54 -21.40 -5.00 3.48
CA HIS A 54 -21.76 -3.94 4.43
C HIS A 54 -21.08 -4.14 5.79
N ARG A 55 -21.08 -5.36 6.32
CA ARG A 55 -20.41 -5.65 7.59
C ARG A 55 -18.91 -5.43 7.53
N CYS A 56 -18.25 -5.82 6.44
CA CYS A 56 -16.83 -5.53 6.22
C CYS A 56 -16.58 -4.02 6.17
N ARG A 57 -17.40 -3.25 5.44
CA ARG A 57 -17.28 -1.78 5.39
C ARG A 57 -17.37 -1.15 6.78
N ASP A 58 -18.35 -1.57 7.57
CA ASP A 58 -18.55 -1.05 8.92
C ASP A 58 -17.34 -1.40 9.81
N LEU A 59 -16.86 -2.65 9.75
CA LEU A 59 -15.66 -3.08 10.48
C LEU A 59 -14.37 -2.36 10.03
N PHE A 60 -14.22 -2.05 8.75
CA PHE A 60 -13.07 -1.30 8.24
C PHE A 60 -13.05 0.11 8.82
N ALA A 61 -14.21 0.76 8.95
CA ALA A 61 -14.35 2.07 9.57
C ALA A 61 -14.13 1.99 11.09
N GLU A 62 -14.82 1.07 11.78
CA GLU A 62 -14.70 0.85 13.23
C GLU A 62 -13.24 0.60 13.67
N LYS A 63 -12.47 -0.14 12.86
CA LYS A 63 -11.08 -0.49 13.14
C LYS A 63 -10.06 0.49 12.55
N ARG A 64 -10.49 1.55 11.86
CA ARG A 64 -9.62 2.48 11.10
C ARG A 64 -8.61 1.72 10.22
N LEU A 65 -9.09 0.68 9.53
CA LEU A 65 -8.22 -0.32 8.91
C LEU A 65 -7.27 0.27 7.86
N LEU A 66 -7.72 1.27 7.09
CA LEU A 66 -6.88 1.91 6.06
C LEU A 66 -5.66 2.61 6.66
N GLU A 67 -5.84 3.38 7.73
CA GLU A 67 -4.74 4.05 8.44
C GLU A 67 -3.80 3.05 9.09
N ARG A 68 -4.35 1.98 9.68
CA ARG A 68 -3.56 0.87 10.22
C ARG A 68 -2.72 0.20 9.14
N ILE A 69 -3.26 -0.06 7.96
CA ILE A 69 -2.50 -0.64 6.83
C ILE A 69 -1.30 0.24 6.48
N ILE A 70 -1.48 1.56 6.35
CA ILE A 70 -0.36 2.47 6.04
C ILE A 70 0.71 2.44 7.14
N THR A 71 0.28 2.49 8.41
CA THR A 71 1.19 2.45 9.56
C THR A 71 1.96 1.13 9.64
N ASP A 72 1.28 0.01 9.43
CA ASP A 72 1.90 -1.32 9.49
C ASP A 72 2.88 -1.53 8.33
N LEU A 73 2.56 -1.02 7.13
CA LEU A 73 3.47 -1.07 5.97
C LEU A 73 4.71 -0.20 6.17
N ALA A 74 4.58 1.02 6.71
CA ALA A 74 5.73 1.87 7.02
C ALA A 74 6.69 1.15 7.99
N ARG A 75 6.13 0.54 9.05
CA ARG A 75 6.91 -0.26 10.02
C ARG A 75 7.55 -1.50 9.40
N LEU A 76 6.84 -2.20 8.50
CA LEU A 76 7.36 -3.40 7.83
C LEU A 76 8.62 -3.10 7.00
N PHE A 77 8.68 -1.91 6.39
CA PHE A 77 9.79 -1.47 5.56
C PHE A 77 10.81 -0.60 6.28
N ASP A 78 10.69 -0.47 7.61
CA ASP A 78 11.55 0.38 8.43
C ASP A 78 11.65 1.82 7.89
N LEU A 79 10.53 2.30 7.35
CA LEU A 79 10.41 3.68 6.92
C LEU A 79 10.06 4.52 8.15
N ASP A 80 10.84 5.56 8.40
CA ASP A 80 10.41 6.62 9.31
C ASP A 80 9.05 7.15 8.83
N PRO A 81 8.08 7.40 9.73
CA PRO A 81 6.82 8.00 9.32
C PRO A 81 7.15 9.34 8.66
N ASP A 82 6.92 9.39 7.35
CA ASP A 82 7.20 10.57 6.53
C ASP A 82 6.55 11.77 7.24
N PRO A 83 7.28 12.87 7.51
CA PRO A 83 6.62 14.12 7.84
C PRO A 83 5.57 14.39 6.75
N GLU A 84 4.47 15.06 7.11
CA GLU A 84 3.41 15.41 6.15
C GLU A 84 4.03 15.86 4.83
N PRO A 85 3.53 15.40 3.67
CA PRO A 85 4.19 15.67 2.41
C PRO A 85 4.32 17.18 2.26
N GLU A 86 5.54 17.69 2.42
CA GLU A 86 5.86 19.05 2.02
C GLU A 86 5.45 19.13 0.56
N VAL A 87 4.60 20.11 0.25
CA VAL A 87 4.20 20.38 -1.13
C VAL A 87 5.45 20.91 -1.81
N ASP A 88 6.29 19.99 -2.27
CA ASP A 88 7.61 20.33 -2.74
C ASP A 88 7.47 20.96 -4.13
N LEU A 89 7.57 22.29 -4.16
CA LEU A 89 7.64 23.06 -5.40
C LEU A 89 8.93 22.72 -6.18
N GLU A 90 9.93 22.07 -5.55
CA GLU A 90 11.15 21.54 -6.18
C GLU A 90 10.95 20.16 -6.82
N ALA A 91 9.85 19.44 -6.56
CA ALA A 91 9.59 18.12 -7.16
C ALA A 91 9.45 18.15 -8.70
N ALA A 92 9.31 19.35 -9.29
CA ALA A 92 9.32 19.57 -10.73
C ALA A 92 10.73 19.79 -11.32
N LEU A 93 11.77 19.88 -10.49
CA LEU A 93 13.16 20.00 -10.95
C LEU A 93 13.65 18.67 -11.55
N PRO A 94 14.62 18.70 -12.48
CA PRO A 94 15.28 17.48 -12.94
C PRO A 94 15.87 16.72 -11.75
N GLY A 95 15.43 15.48 -11.57
CA GLY A 95 16.01 14.57 -10.59
C GLY A 95 17.41 14.11 -11.01
N ASP A 96 17.98 13.20 -10.23
CA ASP A 96 19.30 12.67 -10.51
C ASP A 96 19.31 11.66 -11.66
N LEU A 97 20.45 11.57 -12.33
CA LEU A 97 20.80 10.50 -13.25
C LEU A 97 21.53 9.40 -12.47
N TRP A 98 21.22 8.15 -12.78
CA TRP A 98 21.91 6.99 -12.23
C TRP A 98 23.37 6.95 -12.72
N ASP A 99 24.32 6.75 -11.79
CA ASP A 99 25.72 6.43 -12.08
C ASP A 99 26.23 5.40 -11.04
N PRO A 100 27.12 4.46 -11.43
CA PRO A 100 27.61 3.41 -10.53
C PRO A 100 28.28 3.92 -9.25
N GLU A 101 28.90 5.10 -9.28
CA GLU A 101 29.56 5.71 -8.12
C GLU A 101 28.59 6.49 -7.22
N GLY A 102 27.37 6.71 -7.71
CA GLY A 102 26.29 7.39 -7.01
C GLY A 102 25.52 8.34 -7.95
N PRO A 103 24.29 8.74 -7.60
CA PRO A 103 23.48 9.61 -8.44
C PRO A 103 24.19 10.94 -8.77
N VAL A 104 24.11 11.36 -10.04
CA VAL A 104 24.65 12.65 -10.51
C VAL A 104 23.52 13.59 -10.90
N GLY A 105 23.65 14.88 -10.57
CA GLY A 105 22.58 15.84 -10.81
C GLY A 105 22.15 15.93 -12.27
N GLY A 106 20.85 15.70 -12.52
CA GLY A 106 20.25 15.82 -13.86
C GLY A 106 20.16 17.27 -14.34
N GLY A 107 19.75 17.45 -15.60
CA GLY A 107 19.60 18.78 -16.20
C GLY A 107 20.91 19.53 -16.46
N ARG A 108 22.07 18.85 -16.39
CA ARG A 108 23.40 19.41 -16.64
C ARG A 108 24.01 18.85 -17.92
N ASN A 109 24.76 19.67 -18.64
CA ASN A 109 25.55 19.22 -19.78
C ASN A 109 26.91 18.68 -19.29
N PHE A 110 27.15 17.39 -19.47
CA PHE A 110 28.42 16.73 -19.11
C PHE A 110 29.45 16.72 -20.25
N GLY A 111 29.07 17.16 -21.46
CA GLY A 111 29.91 17.17 -22.65
C GLY A 111 30.88 18.34 -22.77
N GLY A 112 31.25 18.99 -21.67
CA GLY A 112 32.06 20.21 -21.67
C GLY A 112 33.25 20.17 -20.71
N ARG A 113 34.37 19.60 -21.16
CA ARG A 113 35.71 20.10 -20.79
C ARG A 113 36.57 20.12 -22.07
N PRO A 114 37.43 21.14 -22.26
CA PRO A 114 38.50 21.06 -23.25
C PRO A 114 39.43 19.87 -22.97
#